data_AF-A0A7C8HM68-F1
#
_entry.id   AF-A0A7C8HM68-F1
#
_cell.length_a   1.000
_cell.length_b   1.000
_cell.length_c   1.000
_cell.angle_alpha   90.00
_cell.angle_beta   90.00
_cell.angle_gamma   90.00
#
_symmetry.space_group_name_H-M   'P 1'
#
loop_
_entity.id
_entity.type
_entity.pdbx_description
1 polymer ?
#
loop_
_entity_poly.entity_id
_entity_poly.type
_entity_poly.pdbx_seq_one_letter_code
_entity_poly.pdbx_strand_id
1 'polypeptide(L)'
;MLGEPTAKQLVEATAGFLEKVAIPQLEGHAAFHARVAANVLAIVARELELGPAAADAEAERLAQLLGGDGPLDAQRRDLCARLTKGEMTLETPGLADHLLATAIDRVRIEQPNYGSFKRL
;
A
#
# COMPACT_ATOMS: atom_id res chain seq x y z
N MET A 1 31.23 -2.79 6.03
CA MET A 1 30.31 -2.98 7.18
C MET A 1 29.28 -4.00 6.72
N LEU A 2 29.28 -5.21 7.27
CA LEU A 2 28.21 -6.17 7.02
C LEU A 2 27.01 -5.68 7.82
N GLY A 3 26.11 -4.93 7.16
CA GLY A 3 24.88 -4.44 7.78
C GLY A 3 23.93 -5.61 8.04
N GLU A 4 23.20 -5.52 9.15
CA GLU A 4 22.10 -6.45 9.45
C GLU A 4 21.09 -6.46 8.29
N PRO A 5 20.44 -7.60 8.00
CA PRO A 5 19.45 -7.68 6.95
C PRO A 5 18.28 -6.74 7.24
N THR A 6 17.85 -5.99 6.22
CA THR A 6 16.67 -5.12 6.30
C THR A 6 15.41 -5.97 6.52
N ALA A 7 14.36 -5.35 7.08
CA ALA A 7 13.05 -6.01 7.21
C ALA A 7 12.53 -6.54 5.87
N LYS A 8 12.73 -5.79 4.77
CA LYS A 8 12.37 -6.22 3.42
C LYS A 8 13.08 -7.51 3.03
N GLN A 9 14.40 -7.57 3.22
CA GLN A 9 15.20 -8.77 2.91
C GLN A 9 14.77 -9.99 3.74
N LEU A 10 14.45 -9.80 5.02
CA LEU A 10 13.95 -10.88 5.87
C LEU A 10 12.58 -11.41 5.40
N VAL A 11 11.67 -10.51 5.02
CA VAL A 11 10.35 -10.86 4.47
C VAL A 11 10.48 -11.59 3.13
N GLU A 12 11.31 -11.08 2.22
CA GLU A 12 11.57 -11.69 0.91
C GLU A 12 12.20 -13.08 1.04
N ALA A 13 13.18 -13.24 1.94
CA ALA A 13 13.79 -14.54 2.21
C ALA A 13 12.77 -15.56 2.73
N THR A 14 11.89 -15.12 3.63
CA THR A 14 10.81 -15.96 4.19
C THR A 14 9.79 -16.35 3.12
N ALA A 15 9.34 -15.40 2.30
CA ALA A 15 8.44 -15.66 1.17
C ALA A 15 9.07 -16.64 0.18
N GLY A 16 10.35 -16.45 -0.16
CA GLY A 16 11.09 -17.34 -1.05
C GLY A 16 11.22 -18.77 -0.50
N PHE A 17 11.41 -18.94 0.80
CA PHE A 17 11.38 -20.26 1.44
C PHE A 17 9.99 -20.91 1.33
N LEU A 18 8.92 -20.16 1.62
CA LEU A 18 7.55 -20.68 1.50
C LEU A 18 7.28 -21.17 0.08
N GLU A 19 7.58 -20.35 -0.93
CA GLU A 19 7.30 -20.65 -2.34
C GLU A 19 8.14 -21.79 -2.90
N LYS A 20 9.45 -21.76 -2.65
CA LYS A 20 10.40 -22.66 -3.32
C LYS A 20 10.64 -23.96 -2.56
N VAL A 21 10.41 -23.98 -1.25
CA VAL A 21 10.76 -25.11 -0.39
C VAL A 21 9.53 -25.67 0.31
N ALA A 22 8.77 -24.86 1.05
CA ALA A 22 7.70 -25.39 1.89
C ALA A 22 6.47 -25.82 1.08
N ILE A 23 5.89 -24.93 0.27
CA ILE A 23 4.66 -25.18 -0.51
C ILE A 23 4.73 -26.46 -1.36
N PRO A 24 5.84 -26.76 -2.09
CA PRO A 24 5.95 -27.99 -2.88
C PRO A 24 5.85 -29.30 -2.06
N GLN A 25 6.10 -29.23 -0.75
CA GLN A 25 6.06 -30.37 0.18
C GLN A 25 4.76 -30.42 1.00
N LEU A 26 3.87 -29.43 0.85
CA LEU A 26 2.61 -29.35 1.57
C LEU A 26 1.46 -29.79 0.66
N GLU A 27 0.42 -30.35 1.28
CA GLU A 27 -0.81 -30.76 0.60
C GLU A 27 -2.06 -30.13 1.23
N GLY A 28 -3.18 -30.18 0.50
CA GLY A 28 -4.50 -29.75 0.98
C GLY A 28 -4.53 -28.32 1.55
N HIS A 29 -5.19 -28.17 2.70
CA HIS A 29 -5.37 -26.88 3.37
C HIS A 29 -4.04 -26.22 3.78
N ALA A 30 -3.03 -27.00 4.17
CA ALA A 30 -1.74 -26.45 4.58
C ALA A 30 -1.03 -25.76 3.40
N ALA A 31 -1.05 -26.38 2.21
CA ALA A 31 -0.51 -25.77 0.99
C ALA A 31 -1.24 -24.49 0.60
N PHE A 32 -2.56 -24.45 0.77
CA PHE A 32 -3.37 -23.26 0.51
C PHE A 32 -2.98 -22.11 1.46
N HIS A 33 -2.97 -22.35 2.77
CA HIS A 33 -2.61 -21.32 3.75
C HIS A 33 -1.17 -20.82 3.58
N ALA A 34 -0.23 -21.70 3.19
CA ALA A 34 1.13 -21.29 2.88
C ALA A 34 1.21 -20.35 1.68
N ARG A 35 0.40 -20.57 0.62
CA ARG A 35 0.30 -19.64 -0.52
C ARG A 35 -0.30 -18.29 -0.11
N VAL A 36 -1.31 -18.31 0.76
CA VAL A 36 -1.89 -17.08 1.33
C VAL A 36 -0.81 -16.31 2.11
N ALA A 37 -0.05 -16.99 2.96
CA ALA A 37 1.03 -16.37 3.73
C ALA A 37 2.12 -15.79 2.81
N ALA A 38 2.56 -16.54 1.78
CA ALA A 38 3.53 -16.04 0.81
C ALA A 38 3.03 -14.77 0.08
N ASN A 39 1.76 -14.74 -0.33
CA ASN A 39 1.17 -13.55 -0.94
C ASN A 39 1.11 -12.36 0.03
N VAL A 40 0.76 -12.58 1.31
CA VAL A 40 0.78 -11.53 2.34
C VAL A 40 2.19 -10.99 2.56
N LEU A 41 3.21 -11.86 2.60
CA LEU A 41 4.60 -11.42 2.71
C LEU A 41 5.05 -10.61 1.48
N ALA A 42 4.63 -11.01 0.28
CA ALA A 42 4.85 -10.21 -0.92
C ALA A 42 4.16 -8.84 -0.84
N ILE A 43 2.99 -8.76 -0.18
CA ILE A 43 2.33 -7.49 0.13
C ILE A 43 3.19 -6.61 1.01
N VAL A 44 3.68 -7.16 2.12
CA VAL A 44 4.54 -6.43 3.06
C VAL A 44 5.85 -5.99 2.43
N ALA A 45 6.50 -6.83 1.61
CA ALA A 45 7.78 -6.49 0.97
C ALA A 45 7.67 -5.23 0.09
N ARG A 46 6.59 -5.12 -0.68
CA ARG A 46 6.28 -3.96 -1.51
C ARG A 46 5.80 -2.76 -0.70
N GLU A 47 5.05 -2.94 0.38
CA GLU A 47 4.69 -1.83 1.29
C GLU A 47 5.97 -1.20 1.88
N LEU A 48 6.94 -2.03 2.28
CA LEU A 48 8.24 -1.57 2.77
C LEU A 48 9.07 -0.83 1.70
N GLU A 49 8.84 -1.11 0.42
CA GLU A 49 9.55 -0.51 -0.71
C GLU A 49 8.87 0.76 -1.25
N LEU A 50 7.55 0.71 -1.41
CA LEU A 50 6.76 1.75 -2.10
C LEU A 50 6.02 2.67 -1.12
N GLY A 51 5.73 2.19 0.10
CA GLY A 51 4.94 2.90 1.11
C GLY A 51 5.51 4.27 1.49
N PRO A 52 6.82 4.43 1.75
CA PRO A 52 7.39 5.74 2.08
C PRO A 52 7.14 6.79 1.00
N ALA A 53 7.44 6.47 -0.26
CA ALA A 53 7.24 7.39 -1.38
C ALA A 53 5.75 7.70 -1.62
N ALA A 54 4.88 6.70 -1.46
CA ALA A 54 3.43 6.90 -1.55
C ALA A 54 2.90 7.83 -0.43
N ALA A 55 3.40 7.66 0.79
CA ALA A 55 3.02 8.48 1.94
C ALA A 55 3.48 9.94 1.78
N ASP A 56 4.71 10.16 1.30
CA ASP A 56 5.24 11.50 1.04
C ASP A 56 4.42 12.21 -0.04
N ALA A 57 4.11 11.51 -1.14
CA ALA A 57 3.29 12.04 -2.21
C ALA A 57 1.83 12.30 -1.78
N GLU A 58 1.27 11.47 -0.90
CA GLU A 58 -0.07 11.70 -0.34
C GLU A 58 -0.09 12.94 0.57
N ALA A 59 0.92 13.10 1.43
CA ALA A 59 1.02 14.24 2.34
C ALA A 59 1.12 15.56 1.56
N GLU A 60 1.92 15.60 0.48
CA GLU A 60 2.01 16.78 -0.39
C GLU A 60 0.66 17.12 -1.02
N ARG A 61 -0.05 16.13 -1.58
CA ARG A 61 -1.39 16.34 -2.17
C ARG A 61 -2.40 16.82 -1.12
N LEU A 62 -2.37 16.25 0.08
CA LEU A 62 -3.27 16.66 1.17
C LEU A 62 -2.98 18.06 1.67
N ALA A 63 -1.71 18.45 1.78
CA ALA A 63 -1.34 19.80 2.17
C ALA A 63 -1.88 20.84 1.19
N GLN A 64 -1.74 20.58 -0.11
CA GLN A 64 -2.29 21.42 -1.17
C GLN A 64 -3.83 21.46 -1.12
N LEU A 65 -4.48 20.31 -0.94
CA LEU A 65 -5.94 20.19 -0.95
C LEU A 65 -6.62 20.81 0.28
N LEU A 66 -6.02 20.64 1.47
CA LEU A 66 -6.58 21.10 2.74
C LEU A 66 -6.11 22.51 3.15
N GLY A 67 -5.10 23.04 2.45
CA GLY A 67 -4.53 24.37 2.69
C GLY A 67 -3.57 24.43 3.87
N GLY A 68 -2.88 23.34 4.20
CA GLY A 68 -1.93 23.31 5.32
C GLY A 68 -1.24 21.96 5.54
N ASP A 69 -0.01 22.04 6.03
CA ASP A 69 0.80 20.89 6.39
C ASP A 69 0.40 20.29 7.74
N GLY A 70 0.73 19.01 7.94
CA GLY A 70 0.59 18.34 9.22
C GLY A 70 0.95 16.86 9.13
N PRO A 71 0.87 16.13 10.25
CA PRO A 71 1.02 14.68 10.22
C PRO A 71 -0.01 14.05 9.27
N LEU A 72 0.42 13.13 8.41
CA LEU A 72 -0.42 12.50 7.39
C LEU A 72 -1.75 11.96 7.96
N ASP A 73 -1.70 11.29 9.11
CA ASP A 73 -2.91 10.77 9.76
C ASP A 73 -3.86 11.87 10.26
N ALA A 74 -3.34 13.04 10.64
CA ALA A 74 -4.17 14.17 11.00
C ALA A 74 -4.85 14.78 9.76
N GLN A 75 -4.11 14.90 8.65
CA GLN A 75 -4.65 15.38 7.38
C GLN A 75 -5.73 14.43 6.82
N ARG A 76 -5.50 13.11 6.87
CA ARG A 76 -6.50 12.10 6.50
C ARG A 76 -7.77 12.23 7.34
N ARG A 77 -7.65 12.42 8.66
CA ARG A 77 -8.80 12.63 9.54
C ARG A 77 -9.56 13.92 9.22
N ASP A 78 -8.85 15.01 8.92
CA ASP A 78 -9.46 16.27 8.52
C ASP A 78 -10.23 16.12 7.20
N LEU A 79 -9.62 15.49 6.18
CA LEU A 79 -10.29 15.19 4.92
C LEU A 79 -11.59 14.39 5.16
N CYS A 80 -11.53 13.29 5.94
CA CYS A 80 -12.72 12.51 6.27
C CYS A 80 -13.79 13.33 6.99
N ALA A 81 -13.40 14.22 7.91
CA ALA A 81 -14.33 15.08 8.63
C ALA A 81 -15.02 16.08 7.68
N ARG A 82 -14.28 16.73 6.77
CA ARG A 82 -14.82 17.67 5.78
C ARG A 82 -15.77 16.97 4.81
N LEU A 83 -15.42 15.76 4.34
CA LEU A 83 -16.28 14.94 3.48
C LEU A 83 -17.58 14.53 4.18
N THR A 84 -17.49 14.09 5.44
CA THR A 84 -18.67 13.68 6.23
C THR A 84 -19.64 14.84 6.46
N LYS A 85 -19.11 16.05 6.63
CA LYS A 85 -19.92 17.27 6.80
C LYS A 85 -20.44 17.87 5.49
N GLY A 86 -19.99 17.36 4.34
CA GLY A 86 -20.30 17.94 3.04
C GLY A 86 -19.59 19.27 2.74
N GLU A 87 -18.55 19.60 3.50
CA GLU A 87 -17.70 20.78 3.27
C GLU A 87 -16.80 20.61 2.03
N MET A 88 -16.55 19.35 1.65
CA MET A 88 -15.90 18.96 0.41
C MET A 88 -16.74 17.89 -0.29
N THR A 89 -16.78 17.94 -1.61
CA THR A 89 -17.51 17.02 -2.47
C THR A 89 -16.67 16.69 -3.70
N LEU A 90 -17.12 15.79 -4.58
CA LEU A 90 -16.37 15.44 -5.79
C LEU A 90 -16.16 16.64 -6.74
N GLU A 91 -16.96 17.69 -6.59
CA GLU A 91 -16.82 18.97 -7.28
C GLU A 91 -15.70 19.85 -6.71
N THR A 92 -15.15 19.51 -5.52
CA THR A 92 -13.98 20.20 -4.95
C THR A 92 -12.76 19.99 -5.85
N PRO A 93 -12.15 21.06 -6.39
CA PRO A 93 -11.00 20.93 -7.27
C PRO A 93 -9.87 20.12 -6.64
N GLY A 94 -9.34 19.14 -7.38
CA GLY A 94 -8.24 18.28 -6.95
C GLY A 94 -8.61 17.12 -6.01
N LEU A 95 -9.84 17.06 -5.47
CA LEU A 95 -10.24 15.95 -4.59
C LEU A 95 -10.26 14.61 -5.34
N ALA A 96 -10.91 14.56 -6.50
CA ALA A 96 -11.03 13.33 -7.28
C ALA A 96 -9.64 12.79 -7.69
N ASP A 97 -8.75 13.68 -8.13
CA ASP A 97 -7.38 13.34 -8.50
C ASP A 97 -6.58 12.81 -7.31
N HIS A 98 -6.73 13.45 -6.13
CA HIS A 98 -6.12 12.98 -4.89
C HIS A 98 -6.57 11.56 -4.54
N LEU A 99 -7.89 11.31 -4.52
CA LEU A 99 -8.45 10.00 -4.18
C LEU A 99 -8.02 8.92 -5.17
N LEU A 100 -8.02 9.24 -6.46
CA LEU A 100 -7.58 8.32 -7.51
C LEU A 100 -6.09 7.99 -7.36
N ALA A 101 -5.23 8.98 -7.19
CA ALA A 101 -3.79 8.78 -7.01
C ALA A 101 -3.50 7.90 -5.78
N THR A 102 -4.16 8.17 -4.64
CA THR A 102 -4.00 7.38 -3.41
C THR A 102 -4.51 5.94 -3.59
N ALA A 103 -5.61 5.74 -4.33
CA ALA A 103 -6.11 4.41 -4.65
C ALA A 103 -5.15 3.64 -5.58
N ILE A 104 -4.59 4.31 -6.59
CA ILE A 104 -3.58 3.75 -7.50
C ILE A 104 -2.36 3.29 -6.71
N ASP A 105 -1.84 4.10 -5.80
CA ASP A 105 -0.69 3.75 -4.97
C ASP A 105 -1.00 2.53 -4.08
N ARG A 106 -2.22 2.47 -3.50
CA ARG A 106 -2.64 1.31 -2.72
C ARG A 106 -2.74 0.04 -3.54
N VAL A 107 -3.26 0.11 -4.77
CA VAL A 107 -3.37 -1.04 -5.68
C VAL A 107 -1.99 -1.52 -6.15
N ARG A 108 -1.06 -0.60 -6.45
CA ARG A 108 0.34 -0.93 -6.79
C ARG A 108 0.99 -1.78 -5.71
N ILE A 109 0.70 -1.43 -4.46
CA ILE A 109 1.07 -2.25 -3.33
C ILE A 109 0.17 -3.49 -3.40
N GLU A 110 -1.03 -3.52 -2.87
CA GLU A 110 -1.76 -4.76 -2.57
C GLU A 110 -1.92 -5.75 -3.74
N GLN A 111 -2.18 -5.27 -4.96
CA GLN A 111 -2.52 -6.08 -6.12
C GLN A 111 -1.86 -5.57 -7.43
N PRO A 112 -0.54 -5.72 -7.59
CA PRO A 112 0.19 -5.13 -8.73
C PRO A 112 -0.23 -5.68 -10.10
N ASN A 113 -0.86 -6.85 -10.14
CA ASN A 113 -1.35 -7.49 -11.36
C ASN A 113 -2.84 -7.22 -11.65
N TYR A 114 -3.50 -6.31 -10.92
CA TYR A 114 -4.91 -6.01 -11.11
C TYR A 114 -5.18 -5.49 -12.54
N GLY A 115 -6.07 -6.16 -13.27
CA GLY A 115 -6.19 -5.98 -14.73
C GLY A 115 -6.61 -4.58 -15.18
N SER A 116 -7.37 -3.85 -14.36
CA SER A 116 -7.78 -2.47 -14.64
C SER A 116 -6.69 -1.44 -14.33
N PHE A 117 -5.76 -1.79 -13.44
CA PHE A 117 -4.64 -0.94 -13.07
C PHE A 117 -3.61 -0.80 -14.21
N LYS A 118 -3.42 -1.85 -15.04
CA LYS A 118 -2.51 -1.81 -16.20
C LYS A 118 -2.94 -0.86 -17.32
N ARG A 119 -4.11 -0.22 -17.21
CA ARG A 119 -4.71 0.65 -18.24
C ARG A 119 -4.89 2.11 -17.79
N LEU A 120 -4.53 2.43 -16.54
CA LEU A 120 -4.51 3.78 -15.97
C LEU A 120 -3.09 4.32 -16.01
#